data_AF-A0A348SBU9-F1
#
_entry.id   AF-A0A348SBU9-F1
#
_cell.length_a   1.000
_cell.length_b   1.000
_cell.length_c   1.000
_cell.angle_alpha   90.00
_cell.angle_beta   90.00
_cell.angle_gamma   90.00
#
_symmetry.space_group_name_H-M   'P 1'
#
loop_
_entity.id
_entity.type
_entity.pdbx_description
1 polymer ?
#
loop_
_entity_poly.entity_id
_entity_poly.type
_entity_poly.pdbx_seq_one_letter_code
_entity_poly.pdbx_strand_id
1 'polypeptide(L)'
;MGKTPRTYKGARTPQSLKEVRASARRGAVQQPKRTEAKSRVTSAVAILTGKKTGDATAAVSAAASALDRAAKSGAIHKNAAARRKSRLAKKAAAAKASPTGTTTAIVVKKAKKKAAISGAKRAAATKAAAAKAIEAKALAAKPAAKKAAPKKSAKSE
;
A
#
# COMPACT_ATOMS: atom_id res chain seq x y z
N MET A 1 28.70 -13.28 -50.40
CA MET A 1 28.61 -13.23 -48.92
C MET A 1 27.66 -12.11 -48.51
N GLY A 2 26.43 -12.45 -48.10
CA GLY A 2 25.37 -11.47 -47.80
C GLY A 2 25.77 -10.58 -46.62
N LYS A 3 25.97 -9.28 -46.91
CA LYS A 3 26.41 -8.29 -45.93
C LYS A 3 25.37 -8.16 -44.83
N THR A 4 25.81 -8.34 -43.59
CA THR A 4 24.99 -8.24 -42.40
C THR A 4 24.55 -6.78 -42.20
N PRO A 5 23.32 -6.53 -41.73
CA PRO A 5 22.82 -5.15 -41.58
C PRO A 5 23.72 -4.37 -40.61
N ARG A 6 24.27 -3.23 -41.07
CA ARG A 6 25.21 -2.37 -40.32
C ARG A 6 24.63 -1.81 -39.00
N THR A 7 23.33 -1.95 -38.79
CA THR A 7 22.59 -1.46 -37.61
C THR A 7 22.80 -2.33 -36.37
N TYR A 8 23.34 -3.55 -36.50
CA TYR A 8 23.63 -4.41 -35.35
C TYR A 8 24.96 -4.04 -34.68
N LYS A 9 24.89 -3.63 -33.40
CA LYS A 9 26.02 -3.20 -32.57
C LYS A 9 26.67 -4.30 -31.71
N GLY A 10 26.19 -5.56 -31.78
CA GLY A 10 26.76 -6.69 -31.02
C GLY A 10 27.80 -7.49 -31.81
N ALA A 11 28.35 -8.54 -31.18
CA ALA A 11 29.31 -9.45 -31.81
C ALA A 11 28.70 -10.09 -33.07
N ARG A 12 29.28 -9.87 -34.26
CA ARG A 12 28.72 -10.29 -35.56
C ARG A 12 28.95 -11.78 -35.88
N THR A 13 28.76 -12.65 -34.89
CA THR A 13 28.81 -14.10 -35.09
C THR A 13 27.54 -14.57 -35.82
N PRO A 14 27.59 -15.67 -36.61
CA PRO A 14 26.41 -16.20 -37.29
C PRO A 14 25.23 -16.48 -36.34
N GLN A 15 25.54 -16.90 -35.12
CA GLN A 15 24.56 -17.21 -34.09
C GLN A 15 23.85 -15.96 -33.55
N SER A 16 24.58 -14.88 -33.27
CA SER A 16 23.97 -13.64 -32.77
C SER A 16 23.01 -13.02 -33.80
N LEU A 17 23.38 -13.06 -35.08
CA LEU A 17 22.53 -12.58 -36.18
C LEU A 17 21.28 -13.44 -36.37
N LYS A 18 21.37 -14.75 -36.09
CA LYS A 18 20.21 -15.64 -36.05
C LYS A 18 19.28 -15.28 -34.89
N GLU A 19 19.82 -14.99 -33.71
CA GLU A 19 19.04 -14.59 -32.55
C GLU A 19 18.29 -13.27 -32.77
N VAL A 20 18.92 -12.28 -33.41
CA VAL A 20 18.27 -11.01 -33.79
C VAL A 20 17.09 -11.24 -34.73
N ARG A 21 17.26 -12.09 -35.76
CA ARG A 21 16.16 -12.44 -36.67
C ARG A 21 15.04 -13.21 -35.95
N ALA A 22 15.39 -14.05 -34.98
CA ALA A 22 14.40 -14.78 -34.19
C ALA A 22 13.66 -13.85 -33.21
N SER A 23 14.35 -12.92 -32.56
CA SER A 23 13.75 -11.96 -31.63
C SER A 23 12.83 -10.98 -32.35
N ALA A 24 13.21 -10.49 -33.53
CA ALA A 24 12.35 -9.66 -34.37
C ALA A 24 11.05 -10.39 -34.76
N ARG A 25 11.14 -11.65 -35.21
CA ARG A 25 9.97 -12.48 -35.53
C ARG A 25 9.07 -12.72 -34.32
N ARG A 26 9.64 -13.06 -33.15
CA ARG A 26 8.89 -13.19 -31.89
C ARG A 26 8.23 -11.87 -31.49
N GLY A 27 8.94 -10.75 -31.67
CA GLY A 27 8.46 -9.40 -31.39
C GLY A 27 7.25 -9.04 -32.23
N ALA A 28 7.28 -9.28 -33.54
CA ALA A 28 6.17 -9.01 -34.45
C ALA A 28 4.87 -9.72 -34.03
N VAL A 29 4.97 -10.93 -33.48
CA VAL A 29 3.81 -11.70 -33.00
C VAL A 29 3.35 -11.27 -31.59
N GLN A 30 4.29 -10.99 -30.68
CA GLN A 30 3.96 -10.70 -29.28
C GLN A 30 3.59 -9.25 -29.03
N GLN A 31 4.19 -8.30 -29.74
CA GLN A 31 3.92 -6.87 -29.58
C GLN A 31 2.44 -6.51 -29.74
N PRO A 32 1.73 -6.90 -30.83
CA PRO A 32 0.32 -6.55 -30.99
C PRO A 32 -0.55 -7.11 -29.85
N LYS A 33 -0.24 -8.32 -29.36
CA LYS A 33 -0.96 -8.93 -28.23
C LYS A 33 -0.71 -8.18 -26.91
N ARG A 34 0.52 -7.70 -26.70
CA ARG A 34 0.88 -6.88 -25.53
C ARG A 34 0.20 -5.52 -25.57
N THR A 35 0.22 -4.85 -26.73
CA THR A 35 -0.37 -3.53 -26.91
C THR A 35 -1.89 -3.60 -26.82
N GLU A 36 -2.53 -4.57 -27.47
CA GLU A 36 -3.98 -4.81 -27.39
C GLU A 36 -4.41 -5.02 -25.93
N ALA A 37 -3.73 -5.90 -25.19
CA ALA A 37 -4.04 -6.14 -23.78
C ALA A 37 -3.85 -4.87 -22.93
N LYS A 38 -2.78 -4.09 -23.16
CA LYS A 38 -2.54 -2.82 -22.45
C LYS A 38 -3.63 -1.79 -22.75
N SER A 39 -4.02 -1.66 -24.01
CA SER A 39 -5.05 -0.73 -24.46
C SER A 39 -6.41 -1.07 -23.87
N ARG A 40 -6.83 -2.35 -23.91
CA ARG A 40 -8.10 -2.80 -23.32
C ARG A 40 -8.16 -2.62 -21.80
N VAL A 41 -7.05 -2.86 -21.11
CA VAL A 41 -6.99 -2.58 -19.66
C VAL A 41 -7.08 -1.08 -19.39
N THR A 42 -6.43 -0.25 -20.21
CA THR A 42 -6.48 1.22 -20.05
C THR A 42 -7.87 1.76 -20.32
N SER A 43 -8.56 1.28 -21.36
CA SER A 43 -9.94 1.67 -21.67
C SER A 43 -10.92 1.21 -20.58
N ALA A 44 -10.81 -0.04 -20.11
CA ALA A 44 -11.65 -0.54 -19.01
C ALA A 44 -11.45 0.28 -17.73
N VAL A 45 -10.21 0.62 -17.37
CA VAL A 45 -9.94 1.49 -16.22
C VAL A 45 -10.52 2.88 -16.43
N ALA A 46 -10.40 3.46 -17.63
CA ALA A 46 -10.97 4.78 -17.92
C ALA A 46 -12.49 4.80 -17.74
N ILE A 47 -13.20 3.79 -18.25
CA ILE A 47 -14.66 3.62 -18.10
C ILE A 47 -15.02 3.45 -16.61
N LEU A 48 -14.33 2.59 -15.88
CA LEU A 48 -14.57 2.38 -14.45
C LEU A 48 -14.33 3.63 -13.59
N THR A 49 -13.43 4.53 -14.03
CA THR A 49 -13.17 5.81 -13.35
C THR A 49 -14.06 6.95 -13.81
N GLY A 50 -15.00 6.71 -14.73
CA GLY A 50 -15.88 7.75 -15.28
C GLY A 50 -15.21 8.71 -16.26
N LYS A 51 -13.97 8.45 -16.69
CA LYS A 51 -13.25 9.29 -17.68
C LYS A 51 -13.75 9.09 -19.11
N LYS A 52 -14.47 7.99 -19.36
CA LYS A 52 -15.07 7.64 -20.64
C LYS A 52 -16.43 7.00 -20.38
N THR A 53 -17.41 7.29 -21.22
CA THR A 53 -18.70 6.61 -21.22
C THR A 53 -18.59 5.28 -21.97
N GLY A 54 -19.30 4.26 -21.48
CA GLY A 54 -19.31 2.93 -22.10
C GLY A 54 -19.76 1.85 -21.13
N ASP A 55 -20.03 0.66 -21.65
CA ASP A 55 -20.39 -0.50 -20.83
C ASP A 55 -19.17 -1.02 -20.07
N ALA A 56 -19.19 -0.80 -18.75
CA ALA A 56 -18.15 -1.25 -17.84
C ALA A 56 -18.01 -2.78 -17.82
N THR A 57 -19.11 -3.52 -17.95
CA THR A 57 -19.09 -4.98 -17.86
C THR A 57 -18.46 -5.61 -19.10
N ALA A 58 -18.86 -5.17 -20.29
CA ALA A 58 -18.25 -5.57 -21.55
C ALA A 58 -16.77 -5.19 -21.60
N ALA A 59 -16.40 -3.98 -21.16
CA ALA A 59 -15.02 -3.53 -21.15
C ALA A 59 -14.12 -4.38 -20.23
N VAL A 60 -14.60 -4.75 -19.05
CA VAL A 60 -13.91 -5.65 -18.11
C VAL A 60 -13.72 -7.04 -18.72
N SER A 61 -14.77 -7.60 -19.33
CA SER A 61 -14.73 -8.93 -19.97
C SER A 61 -13.76 -8.97 -21.15
N ALA A 62 -13.80 -7.95 -22.01
CA ALA A 62 -12.88 -7.82 -23.14
C ALA A 62 -11.42 -7.66 -22.69
N ALA A 63 -11.17 -6.90 -21.61
CA ALA A 63 -9.84 -6.76 -21.03
C ALA A 63 -9.33 -8.09 -20.42
N ALA A 64 -10.18 -8.83 -19.72
CA ALA A 64 -9.82 -10.15 -19.17
C ALA A 64 -9.46 -11.14 -20.29
N SER A 65 -10.29 -11.21 -21.33
CA SER A 65 -10.05 -12.06 -22.50
C SER A 65 -8.74 -11.73 -23.22
N ALA A 66 -8.44 -10.44 -23.42
CA ALA A 66 -7.19 -10.01 -24.04
C ALA A 66 -5.96 -10.37 -23.19
N LEU A 67 -6.04 -10.25 -21.86
CA LEU A 67 -4.96 -10.65 -20.95
C LEU A 67 -4.67 -12.15 -21.02
N ASP A 68 -5.71 -12.98 -21.09
CA ASP A 68 -5.55 -14.43 -21.14
C ASP A 68 -5.02 -14.91 -22.50
N ARG A 69 -5.43 -14.28 -23.60
CA ARG A 69 -4.85 -14.51 -24.94
C ARG A 69 -3.37 -14.10 -25.00
N ALA A 70 -3.02 -12.97 -24.38
CA ALA A 70 -1.62 -12.54 -24.27
C ALA A 70 -0.79 -13.49 -23.39
N ALA A 71 -1.38 -14.07 -22.35
CA ALA A 71 -0.71 -15.08 -21.52
C ALA A 71 -0.49 -16.39 -22.27
N LYS A 72 -1.51 -16.90 -22.98
CA LYS A 72 -1.45 -18.14 -23.77
C LYS A 72 -0.36 -18.10 -24.84
N SER A 73 -0.14 -16.93 -25.44
CA SER A 73 0.89 -16.73 -26.47
C SER A 73 2.30 -16.46 -25.92
N GLY A 74 2.49 -16.47 -24.58
CA GLY A 74 3.76 -16.14 -23.94
C GLY A 74 4.13 -14.66 -24.00
N ALA A 75 3.22 -13.80 -24.48
CA ALA A 75 3.45 -12.37 -24.57
C ALA A 75 3.48 -11.71 -23.18
N ILE A 76 2.71 -12.21 -22.22
CA ILE A 76 2.72 -11.79 -20.81
C ILE A 76 2.81 -13.04 -19.93
N HIS A 77 3.55 -12.99 -18.82
CA HIS A 77 3.60 -14.11 -17.89
C HIS A 77 2.24 -14.37 -17.21
N LYS A 78 1.89 -15.63 -16.94
CA LYS A 78 0.62 -16.03 -16.30
C LYS A 78 0.31 -15.25 -15.01
N ASN A 79 1.31 -15.05 -14.15
CA ASN A 79 1.15 -14.28 -12.92
C ASN A 79 0.95 -12.79 -13.19
N ALA A 80 1.57 -12.24 -14.23
CA ALA A 80 1.35 -10.85 -14.61
C ALA A 80 -0.07 -10.64 -15.16
N ALA A 81 -0.59 -11.57 -15.95
CA ALA A 81 -1.99 -11.57 -16.37
C ALA A 81 -2.94 -11.69 -15.16
N ALA A 82 -2.72 -12.66 -14.27
CA ALA A 82 -3.52 -12.84 -13.05
C ALA A 82 -3.52 -11.60 -12.15
N ARG A 83 -2.35 -10.97 -11.93
CA ARG A 83 -2.24 -9.72 -11.16
C ARG A 83 -3.04 -8.59 -11.80
N ARG A 84 -3.00 -8.45 -13.13
CA ARG A 84 -3.76 -7.43 -13.85
C ARG A 84 -5.26 -7.69 -13.76
N LYS A 85 -5.71 -8.94 -13.94
CA LYS A 85 -7.12 -9.35 -13.75
C LYS A 85 -7.61 -9.06 -12.34
N SER A 86 -6.86 -9.46 -11.31
CA SER A 86 -7.20 -9.19 -9.91
C SER A 86 -7.32 -7.70 -9.61
N ARG A 87 -6.38 -6.88 -10.08
CA ARG A 87 -6.42 -5.43 -9.91
C ARG A 87 -7.63 -4.80 -10.62
N LEU A 88 -7.96 -5.26 -11.82
CA LEU A 88 -9.11 -4.78 -12.58
C LEU A 88 -10.42 -5.14 -11.85
N ALA A 89 -10.55 -6.39 -11.38
CA ALA A 89 -11.70 -6.84 -10.61
C ALA A 89 -11.89 -6.00 -9.33
N LYS A 90 -10.81 -5.72 -8.59
CA LYS A 90 -10.87 -4.84 -7.40
C LYS A 90 -11.37 -3.43 -7.73
N LYS A 91 -10.92 -2.86 -8.85
CA LYS A 91 -11.40 -1.53 -9.31
C LYS A 91 -12.87 -1.57 -9.71
N ALA A 92 -13.31 -2.62 -10.41
CA ALA A 92 -14.70 -2.79 -10.79
C ALA A 92 -15.60 -2.96 -9.56
N ALA A 93 -15.17 -3.74 -8.57
CA ALA A 93 -15.87 -3.89 -7.30
C ALA A 93 -15.95 -2.57 -6.53
N ALA A 94 -14.85 -1.80 -6.47
CA ALA A 94 -14.85 -0.49 -5.83
C ALA A 94 -15.80 0.50 -6.51
N ALA A 95 -15.82 0.54 -7.86
CA ALA A 95 -16.74 1.38 -8.62
C ALA A 95 -18.22 0.98 -8.41
N LYS A 96 -18.52 -0.31 -8.29
CA LYS A 96 -19.86 -0.82 -7.97
C LYS A 96 -20.27 -0.56 -6.53
N ALA A 97 -19.32 -0.55 -5.60
CA ALA A 97 -19.56 -0.31 -4.16
C ALA A 97 -19.64 1.19 -3.81
N SER A 98 -19.37 2.08 -4.77
CA SER A 98 -19.57 3.52 -4.63
C SER A 98 -20.81 4.05 -5.38
N PRO A 99 -22.04 3.53 -5.16
CA PRO A 99 -23.25 4.28 -5.43
C PRO A 99 -23.56 5.08 -4.15
N THR A 100 -22.95 6.26 -3.99
CA THR A 100 -23.34 7.26 -2.96
C THR A 100 -23.12 6.83 -1.48
N GLY A 101 -22.14 7.41 -0.77
CA GLY A 101 -22.19 7.52 0.72
C GLY A 101 -21.11 6.85 1.60
N THR A 102 -19.96 6.38 1.10
CA THR A 102 -18.93 5.73 1.95
C THR A 102 -17.59 6.48 2.08
N THR A 103 -17.52 7.76 1.70
CA THR A 103 -16.33 8.59 1.94
C THR A 103 -16.21 9.07 3.39
N THR A 104 -17.30 9.18 4.15
CA THR A 104 -17.31 9.57 5.58
C THR A 104 -16.96 8.42 6.54
N ALA A 105 -17.40 7.19 6.27
CA ALA A 105 -17.21 6.07 7.19
C ALA A 105 -15.76 5.57 7.31
N ILE A 106 -14.95 5.73 6.26
CA ILE A 106 -13.55 5.26 6.25
C ILE A 106 -12.65 6.21 7.04
N VAL A 107 -12.93 7.51 7.02
CA VAL A 107 -12.22 8.52 7.83
C VAL A 107 -12.49 8.30 9.31
N VAL A 108 -13.73 8.00 9.70
CA VAL A 108 -14.11 7.75 11.11
C VAL A 108 -13.46 6.47 11.67
N LYS A 109 -13.44 5.37 10.90
CA LYS A 109 -12.76 4.13 11.33
C LYS A 109 -11.24 4.28 11.41
N LYS A 110 -10.63 5.09 10.54
CA LYS A 110 -9.18 5.37 10.60
C LYS A 110 -8.80 6.32 11.74
N ALA A 111 -9.67 7.27 12.10
CA ALA A 111 -9.50 8.11 13.29
C ALA A 111 -9.61 7.30 14.60
N LYS A 112 -10.58 6.39 14.70
CA LYS A 112 -10.79 5.54 15.91
C LYS A 112 -9.64 4.55 16.14
N LYS A 113 -9.07 3.99 15.06
CA LYS A 113 -7.89 3.11 15.15
C LYS A 113 -6.60 3.87 15.52
N LYS A 114 -6.47 5.14 15.12
CA LYS A 114 -5.34 6.01 15.53
C LYS A 114 -5.43 6.42 17.00
N ALA A 115 -6.64 6.69 17.51
CA ALA A 115 -6.87 7.00 18.92
C ALA A 115 -6.61 5.80 19.86
N ALA A 116 -6.99 4.58 19.45
CA ALA A 116 -6.76 3.36 20.23
C ALA A 116 -5.26 3.01 20.38
N ILE A 117 -4.44 3.31 19.36
CA ILE A 117 -2.99 3.05 19.39
C ILE A 117 -2.25 4.12 20.22
N SER A 118 -2.75 5.35 20.28
CA SER A 118 -2.18 6.41 21.14
C SER A 118 -2.57 6.31 22.62
N GLY A 119 -3.65 5.59 22.96
CA GLY A 119 -4.06 5.35 24.34
C GLY A 119 -3.16 4.34 25.07
N ALA A 120 -2.79 3.26 24.41
CA ALA A 120 -1.92 2.23 24.99
C ALA A 120 -0.47 2.71 25.23
N LYS A 121 0.02 3.67 24.44
CA LYS A 121 1.37 4.24 24.62
C LYS A 121 1.44 5.38 25.66
N ARG A 122 0.31 5.91 26.13
CA ARG A 122 0.25 6.95 27.18
C ARG A 122 0.02 6.40 28.59
N ALA A 123 -0.46 5.17 28.74
CA ALA A 123 -0.57 4.50 30.04
C ALA A 123 0.80 3.97 30.56
N ALA A 124 1.79 3.80 29.69
CA ALA A 124 3.16 3.41 30.09
C ALA A 124 4.06 4.59 30.51
N ALA A 125 3.60 5.85 30.35
CA ALA A 125 4.36 7.05 30.70
C ALA A 125 3.83 7.78 31.95
N THR A 126 2.81 7.25 32.64
CA THR A 126 2.23 7.86 33.86
C THR A 126 2.27 6.94 35.09
N LYS A 127 3.07 5.87 35.04
CA LYS A 127 3.51 5.09 36.23
C LYS A 127 5.03 5.14 36.37
N ALA A 128 5.60 6.35 36.42
CA ALA A 128 7.01 6.59 36.74
C ALA A 128 7.23 7.96 37.41
N ALA A 129 6.24 8.48 38.15
CA ALA A 129 6.34 9.74 38.89
C ALA A 129 5.60 9.71 40.24
N ALA A 130 5.62 8.55 40.92
CA ALA A 130 5.09 8.41 42.28
C ALA A 130 5.77 7.25 43.01
N ALA A 131 7.07 7.38 43.30
CA ALA A 131 7.75 6.75 44.44
C ALA A 131 9.24 7.17 44.48
N LYS A 132 9.68 7.62 45.65
CA LYS A 132 11.06 7.93 46.12
C LYS A 132 11.66 9.31 45.81
N ALA A 133 11.50 10.21 46.79
CA ALA A 133 12.58 11.08 47.26
C ALA A 133 12.46 11.23 48.79
N ILE A 134 13.40 10.64 49.54
CA ILE A 134 13.61 10.80 50.98
C ILE A 134 15.12 11.10 51.16
N GLU A 135 15.43 12.21 51.86
CA GLU A 135 16.70 12.58 52.56
C GLU A 135 18.01 12.78 51.75
N ALA A 136 18.91 13.75 51.99
CA ALA A 136 19.20 14.67 53.11
C ALA A 136 20.14 15.84 52.69
N LYS A 137 20.37 16.77 53.66
CA LYS A 137 21.36 17.89 53.81
C LYS A 137 20.99 19.29 53.30
N ALA A 138 21.20 20.42 53.99
CA ALA A 138 21.35 20.86 55.40
C ALA A 138 21.53 22.41 55.36
N LEU A 139 21.23 23.13 56.47
CA LEU A 139 21.61 24.53 56.84
C LEU A 139 20.77 25.67 56.20
N ALA A 140 20.28 26.74 56.85
CA ALA A 140 20.30 27.24 58.24
C ALA A 140 19.28 28.42 58.45
N ALA A 141 18.82 28.60 59.70
CA ALA A 141 18.28 29.82 60.38
C ALA A 141 16.93 30.44 59.94
N LYS A 142 15.97 30.86 60.79
CA LYS A 142 15.72 30.91 62.25
C LYS A 142 14.19 31.20 62.49
N PRO A 143 13.66 31.11 63.73
CA PRO A 143 12.28 30.68 64.04
C PRO A 143 11.33 31.80 64.56
N ALA A 144 10.03 31.49 64.65
CA ALA A 144 9.08 32.22 65.50
C ALA A 144 8.04 31.25 66.12
N ALA A 145 7.77 31.45 67.40
CA ALA A 145 7.25 30.48 68.36
C ALA A 145 5.75 30.63 68.68
N LYS A 146 5.24 29.63 69.43
CA LYS A 146 4.08 29.63 70.36
C LYS A 146 2.69 29.54 69.71
N LYS A 147 1.73 28.71 70.16
CA LYS A 147 1.31 28.21 71.50
C LYS A 147 0.74 26.78 71.36
N ALA A 148 1.10 25.80 72.21
CA ALA A 148 0.45 25.39 73.48
C ALA A 148 -1.02 24.91 73.30
N ALA A 149 -1.54 23.79 73.84
CA ALA A 149 -1.06 22.67 74.67
C ALA A 149 -2.20 21.60 74.70
N PRO A 150 -1.95 20.37 75.19
CA PRO A 150 -2.79 19.18 74.98
C PRO A 150 -3.55 18.69 76.24
N LYS A 151 -4.49 17.75 76.07
CA LYS A 151 -4.92 16.80 77.12
C LYS A 151 -5.12 15.41 76.48
N LYS A 152 -4.17 14.49 76.67
CA LYS A 152 -4.17 13.39 77.68
C LYS A 152 -5.28 12.36 77.41
N SER A 153 -4.92 11.21 76.85
CA SER A 153 -4.61 9.94 77.54
C SER A 153 -5.85 9.03 77.54
N ALA A 154 -5.81 7.72 77.38
CA ALA A 154 -4.81 6.77 77.80
C ALA A 154 -5.05 5.38 77.16
N LYS A 155 -3.97 4.57 77.17
CA LYS A 155 -3.89 3.14 77.53
C LYS A 155 -4.68 2.13 76.68
N SER A 156 -4.03 1.27 75.89
CA SER A 156 -3.10 0.14 76.21
C SER A 156 -3.85 -1.18 76.41
N GLU A 157 -3.57 -2.13 75.52
CA GLU A 157 -2.97 -3.44 75.82
C GLU A 157 -2.14 -3.86 74.60
#